data_AF-A0A354TNJ0-F1
#
_entry.id   AF-A0A354TNJ0-F1
#
_cell.length_a   1.000
_cell.length_b   1.000
_cell.length_c   1.000
_cell.angle_alpha   90.00
_cell.angle_beta   90.00
_cell.angle_gamma   90.00
#
_symmetry.space_group_name_H-M   'P 1'
#
loop_
_entity.id
_entity.type
_entity.pdbx_description
1 polymer ?
#
loop_
_entity_poly.entity_id
_entity_poly.type
_entity_poly.pdbx_seq_one_letter_code
_entity_poly.pdbx_strand_id
1 'polypeptide(L)'
;PFDSEDMRNIAIYNDKIIHATTDARLLALDARTGEKVWEVEIADGSKGFGNSSGPIVADGKVIQGLLGCSRYIEDDCYISAHDANTGELAWRFNTIAESDQPGGDTWGGIEDLFRAGGETWITGTYDPELNLTYWGTAQQKPWMPASRSLSINDAGLFTNSTVAVNVENGELDWYFQHVPAEALDLDEVFERVLIDRGDDRLVFSIGKHGILWKHDRVSGEFISHQETIFQNAFSNIDPETGAVTYRQDIQNAQINEWISVC
;
A
#
# COMPACT_ATOMS: atom_id res chain seq x y z
N PRO A 1 -4.67 -20.51 14.53
CA PRO A 1 -4.91 -19.10 14.14
C PRO A 1 -5.43 -18.29 15.33
N PHE A 2 -4.72 -17.22 15.66
CA PHE A 2 -5.09 -16.30 16.72
C PHE A 2 -5.54 -14.99 16.06
N ASP A 3 -6.79 -14.59 16.31
CA ASP A 3 -7.27 -13.25 16.01
C ASP A 3 -7.37 -12.48 17.33
N SER A 4 -6.45 -11.55 17.54
CA SER A 4 -6.52 -10.65 18.70
C SER A 4 -7.45 -9.47 18.50
N GLU A 5 -7.83 -9.19 17.26
CA GLU A 5 -8.56 -7.98 16.84
C GLU A 5 -9.52 -8.29 15.68
N ASP A 6 -10.49 -7.39 15.45
CA ASP A 6 -11.46 -7.49 14.37
C ASP A 6 -10.79 -7.22 13.01
N MET A 7 -11.03 -8.09 12.03
CA MET A 7 -10.59 -7.90 10.63
C MET A 7 -11.59 -7.10 9.82
N ARG A 8 -11.08 -6.17 9.00
CA ARG A 8 -11.93 -5.26 8.19
C ARG A 8 -12.81 -5.98 7.18
N ASN A 9 -12.39 -7.13 6.68
CA ASN A 9 -13.14 -7.94 5.72
C ASN A 9 -12.69 -9.41 5.70
N ILE A 10 -13.52 -10.24 5.07
CA ILE A 10 -13.22 -11.61 4.66
C ILE A 10 -13.59 -11.73 3.17
N ALA A 11 -13.02 -12.72 2.48
CA ALA A 11 -13.37 -13.00 1.09
C ALA A 11 -14.13 -14.32 0.94
N ILE A 12 -14.88 -14.44 -0.14
CA ILE A 12 -15.50 -15.69 -0.57
C ILE A 12 -15.03 -16.03 -1.98
N TYR A 13 -14.65 -17.28 -2.21
CA TYR A 13 -14.30 -17.78 -3.54
C TYR A 13 -14.84 -19.19 -3.71
N ASN A 14 -15.71 -19.39 -4.70
CA ASN A 14 -16.46 -20.62 -4.90
C ASN A 14 -17.15 -21.10 -3.60
N ASP A 15 -16.64 -22.18 -3.02
CA ASP A 15 -17.12 -22.86 -1.83
C ASP A 15 -16.29 -22.55 -0.57
N LYS A 16 -15.42 -21.54 -0.61
CA LYS A 16 -14.48 -21.21 0.48
C LYS A 16 -14.70 -19.80 1.03
N ILE A 17 -14.70 -19.69 2.35
CA ILE A 17 -14.47 -18.43 3.06
C ILE A 17 -12.97 -18.30 3.31
N ILE A 18 -12.39 -17.16 2.96
CA ILE A 18 -10.96 -16.90 3.08
C ILE A 18 -10.77 -15.73 4.03
N HIS A 19 -9.98 -15.97 5.07
CA HIS A 19 -9.75 -15.06 6.18
C HIS A 19 -8.25 -14.83 6.35
N ALA A 20 -7.85 -13.56 6.52
CA ALA A 20 -6.50 -13.20 6.90
C ALA A 20 -6.48 -12.99 8.42
N THR A 21 -5.63 -13.72 9.13
CA THR A 21 -5.55 -13.64 10.60
C THR A 21 -4.55 -12.59 11.04
N THR A 22 -4.72 -12.08 12.26
CA THR A 22 -3.85 -11.00 12.80
C THR A 22 -2.36 -11.37 12.86
N ASP A 23 -2.03 -12.67 12.93
CA ASP A 23 -0.68 -13.22 12.98
C ASP A 23 -0.08 -13.53 11.60
N ALA A 24 -0.46 -12.76 10.57
CA ALA A 24 0.08 -12.83 9.20
C ALA A 24 -0.14 -14.17 8.48
N ARG A 25 -1.32 -14.80 8.65
CA ARG A 25 -1.69 -16.03 7.93
C ARG A 25 -2.94 -15.85 7.08
N LEU A 26 -3.09 -16.70 6.08
CA LEU A 26 -4.35 -16.90 5.36
C LEU A 26 -4.93 -18.26 5.73
N LEU A 27 -6.24 -18.28 5.94
CA LEU A 27 -7.02 -19.45 6.29
C LEU A 27 -8.21 -19.57 5.32
N ALA A 28 -8.32 -20.70 4.63
CA ALA A 28 -9.54 -21.04 3.89
C ALA A 28 -10.36 -22.08 4.64
N LEU A 29 -11.65 -21.82 4.74
CA LEU A 29 -12.65 -22.67 5.36
C LEU A 29 -13.70 -23.04 4.31
N ASP A 30 -14.21 -24.27 4.37
CA ASP A 30 -15.42 -24.63 3.62
C ASP A 30 -16.57 -23.73 4.08
N ALA A 31 -17.23 -23.06 3.15
CA ALA A 31 -18.23 -22.05 3.44
C ALA A 31 -19.52 -22.61 4.06
N ARG A 32 -19.74 -23.93 3.98
CA ARG A 32 -20.93 -24.61 4.53
C ARG A 32 -20.66 -25.25 5.87
N THR A 33 -19.47 -25.84 6.05
CA THR A 33 -19.13 -26.61 7.25
C THR A 33 -18.24 -25.84 8.22
N GLY A 34 -17.52 -24.83 7.74
CA GLY A 34 -16.48 -24.13 8.50
C GLY A 34 -15.21 -24.96 8.71
N GLU A 35 -15.09 -26.13 8.09
CA GLU A 35 -13.90 -26.97 8.18
C GLU A 35 -12.73 -26.34 7.43
N LYS A 36 -11.53 -26.43 8.00
CA LYS A 36 -10.32 -25.89 7.37
C LYS A 36 -9.97 -26.67 6.11
N VAL A 37 -9.85 -25.95 4.99
CA VAL A 37 -9.38 -26.47 3.71
C VAL A 37 -7.87 -26.35 3.61
N TRP A 38 -7.34 -25.14 3.81
CA TRP A 38 -5.90 -24.86 3.80
C TRP A 38 -5.57 -23.69 4.74
N GLU A 39 -4.30 -23.60 5.14
CA GLU A 39 -3.75 -22.49 5.91
C GLU A 39 -2.29 -22.28 5.52
N VAL A 40 -1.91 -21.03 5.30
CA VAL A 40 -0.54 -20.64 4.94
C VAL A 40 -0.09 -19.43 5.73
N GLU A 41 1.20 -19.39 6.05
CA GLU A 41 1.84 -18.22 6.63
C GLU A 41 2.28 -17.28 5.50
N ILE A 42 1.84 -16.02 5.56
CA ILE A 42 2.26 -14.99 4.60
C ILE A 42 3.64 -14.48 5.01
N ALA A 43 3.77 -14.09 6.28
CA ALA A 43 4.98 -13.57 6.90
C ALA A 43 5.12 -14.06 8.36
N ASP A 44 6.32 -13.94 8.93
CA ASP A 44 6.60 -14.37 10.30
C ASP A 44 6.02 -13.37 11.32
N GLY A 45 4.85 -13.69 11.88
CA GLY A 45 4.20 -12.87 12.90
C GLY A 45 5.05 -12.64 14.17
N SER A 46 6.04 -13.50 14.47
CA SER A 46 6.95 -13.30 15.61
C SER A 46 7.94 -12.15 15.40
N LYS A 47 8.19 -11.78 14.13
CA LYS A 47 8.93 -10.55 13.75
C LYS A 47 8.02 -9.31 13.78
N GLY A 48 6.75 -9.49 14.10
CA GLY A 48 5.75 -8.44 14.28
C GLY A 48 5.07 -7.99 13.00
N PHE A 49 5.10 -8.81 11.96
CA PHE A 49 4.18 -8.73 10.82
C PHE A 49 2.76 -9.12 11.24
N GLY A 50 1.76 -8.61 10.52
CA GLY A 50 0.37 -8.96 10.78
C GLY A 50 -0.57 -8.57 9.65
N ASN A 51 -1.85 -8.81 9.90
CA ASN A 51 -2.94 -8.33 9.07
C ASN A 51 -3.92 -7.52 9.89
N SER A 52 -4.55 -6.54 9.23
CA SER A 52 -5.67 -5.77 9.78
C SER A 52 -6.81 -5.63 8.76
N SER A 53 -6.57 -5.96 7.50
CA SER A 53 -7.56 -6.17 6.45
C SER A 53 -7.45 -7.59 5.92
N GLY A 54 -8.57 -8.08 5.40
CA GLY A 54 -8.64 -9.35 4.69
C GLY A 54 -8.37 -9.19 3.20
N PRO A 55 -8.35 -10.31 2.47
CA PRO A 55 -7.90 -10.32 1.09
C PRO A 55 -9.00 -9.86 0.13
N ILE A 56 -8.58 -9.58 -1.10
CA ILE A 56 -9.45 -9.63 -2.28
C ILE A 56 -9.15 -10.91 -3.07
N VAL A 57 -10.16 -11.48 -3.72
CA VAL A 57 -9.94 -12.59 -4.66
C VAL A 57 -10.10 -12.10 -6.08
N ALA A 58 -9.06 -12.27 -6.89
CA ALA A 58 -9.00 -11.83 -8.28
C ALA A 58 -8.41 -12.96 -9.13
N ASP A 59 -9.14 -13.35 -10.18
CA ASP A 59 -8.72 -14.39 -11.14
C ASP A 59 -8.15 -15.67 -10.48
N GLY A 60 -8.89 -16.21 -9.50
CA GLY A 60 -8.50 -17.43 -8.77
C GLY A 60 -7.34 -17.25 -7.80
N LYS A 61 -6.87 -16.03 -7.55
CA LYS A 61 -5.81 -15.70 -6.60
C LYS A 61 -6.34 -14.87 -5.43
N VAL A 62 -5.93 -15.22 -4.22
CA VAL A 62 -6.13 -14.47 -2.98
C VAL A 62 -5.00 -13.46 -2.87
N ILE A 63 -5.31 -12.18 -3.01
CA ILE A 63 -4.34 -11.09 -2.94
C ILE A 63 -4.47 -10.40 -1.59
N GLN A 64 -3.36 -10.32 -0.87
CA GLN A 64 -3.30 -9.85 0.51
C GLN A 64 -2.16 -8.85 0.71
N GLY A 65 -2.45 -7.77 1.41
CA GLY A 65 -1.45 -6.82 1.88
C GLY A 65 -0.85 -7.21 3.23
N LEU A 66 0.09 -6.42 3.72
CA LEU A 66 0.81 -6.69 4.97
C LEU A 66 0.92 -5.42 5.83
N LEU A 67 0.95 -5.61 7.15
CA LEU A 67 1.33 -4.56 8.10
C LEU A 67 2.45 -5.00 9.04
N GLY A 68 2.99 -4.05 9.79
CA GLY A 68 4.03 -4.32 10.80
C GLY A 68 5.45 -4.15 10.26
N CYS A 69 5.57 -3.49 9.10
CA CYS A 69 6.80 -3.31 8.33
C CYS A 69 7.62 -2.10 8.81
N SER A 70 7.57 -1.78 10.11
CA SER A 70 8.24 -0.62 10.70
C SER A 70 9.63 -0.90 11.28
N ARG A 71 10.12 -2.14 11.15
CA ARG A 71 11.36 -2.62 11.77
C ARG A 71 12.43 -2.75 10.70
N TYR A 72 13.66 -2.38 11.06
CA TYR A 72 14.83 -2.59 10.22
C TYR A 72 15.29 -4.06 10.32
N ILE A 73 14.72 -4.88 9.46
CA ILE A 73 15.01 -6.32 9.29
C ILE A 73 15.08 -6.61 7.79
N GLU A 74 15.63 -7.77 7.43
CA GLU A 74 15.79 -8.17 6.02
C GLU A 74 14.45 -8.40 5.27
N ASP A 75 13.36 -8.64 5.99
CA ASP A 75 12.05 -8.87 5.38
C ASP A 75 11.33 -7.53 5.17
N ASP A 76 11.09 -7.17 3.91
CA ASP A 76 10.35 -5.96 3.53
C ASP A 76 8.82 -6.14 3.56
N CYS A 77 8.11 -5.03 3.38
CA CYS A 77 6.68 -5.05 3.13
C CYS A 77 6.37 -5.40 1.67
N TYR A 78 5.27 -6.13 1.45
CA TYR A 78 4.85 -6.55 0.13
C TYR A 78 3.35 -6.80 0.06
N ILE A 79 2.85 -6.89 -1.17
CA ILE A 79 1.56 -7.49 -1.51
C ILE A 79 1.87 -8.90 -2.02
N SER A 80 1.13 -9.92 -1.56
CA SER A 80 1.28 -11.29 -2.06
C SER A 80 -0.01 -11.79 -2.69
N ALA A 81 0.13 -12.65 -3.70
CA ALA A 81 -0.96 -13.44 -4.24
C ALA A 81 -0.73 -14.93 -3.99
N HIS A 82 -1.81 -15.61 -3.62
CA HIS A 82 -1.82 -17.03 -3.33
C HIS A 82 -2.91 -17.72 -4.16
N ASP A 83 -2.67 -18.94 -4.65
CA ASP A 83 -3.72 -19.72 -5.32
C ASP A 83 -4.91 -19.94 -4.36
N ALA A 84 -6.12 -19.61 -4.79
CA ALA A 84 -7.29 -19.64 -3.91
C ALA A 84 -7.75 -21.06 -3.52
N ASN A 85 -7.30 -22.08 -4.24
CA ASN A 85 -7.63 -23.48 -3.97
C ASN A 85 -6.60 -24.16 -3.08
N THR A 86 -5.33 -23.79 -3.15
CA THR A 86 -4.23 -24.45 -2.42
C THR A 86 -3.57 -23.57 -1.35
N GLY A 87 -3.67 -22.25 -1.46
CA GLY A 87 -2.95 -21.27 -0.64
C GLY A 87 -1.48 -21.08 -1.06
N GLU A 88 -1.00 -21.79 -2.08
CA GLU A 88 0.39 -21.69 -2.54
C GLU A 88 0.71 -20.28 -3.04
N LEU A 89 1.86 -19.75 -2.65
CA LEU A 89 2.32 -18.43 -3.08
C LEU A 89 2.53 -18.42 -4.60
N ALA A 90 1.83 -17.53 -5.30
CA ALA A 90 1.97 -17.32 -6.73
C ALA A 90 3.02 -16.24 -7.04
N TRP A 91 2.91 -15.07 -6.39
CA TRP A 91 3.84 -13.95 -6.57
C TRP A 91 3.85 -13.02 -5.36
N ARG A 92 4.89 -12.17 -5.30
CA ARG A 92 5.02 -11.04 -4.37
C ARG A 92 5.43 -9.78 -5.13
N PHE A 93 4.88 -8.64 -4.72
CA PHE A 93 5.33 -7.32 -5.12
C PHE A 93 5.81 -6.56 -3.88
N ASN A 94 7.11 -6.27 -3.80
CA ASN A 94 7.68 -5.50 -2.69
C ASN A 94 7.25 -4.03 -2.82
N THR A 95 6.67 -3.48 -1.76
CA THR A 95 6.27 -2.07 -1.72
C THR A 95 7.40 -1.16 -1.27
N ILE A 96 8.51 -1.76 -0.84
CA ILE A 96 9.81 -1.13 -0.62
C ILE A 96 10.70 -1.51 -1.79
N ALA A 97 11.11 -0.53 -2.60
CA ALA A 97 12.04 -0.79 -3.69
C ALA A 97 13.44 -1.03 -3.13
N GLU A 98 14.00 -2.21 -3.40
CA GLU A 98 15.40 -2.54 -3.07
C GLU A 98 16.37 -1.83 -4.01
N SER A 99 17.64 -1.76 -3.62
CA SER A 99 18.69 -1.05 -4.35
C SER A 99 18.89 -1.49 -5.82
N ASP A 100 18.55 -2.72 -6.17
CA ASP A 100 18.64 -3.27 -7.53
C ASP A 100 17.32 -3.20 -8.33
N GLN A 101 16.26 -2.65 -7.74
CA GLN A 101 14.92 -2.56 -8.32
C GLN A 101 14.63 -1.14 -8.85
N PRO A 102 13.68 -0.99 -9.80
CA PRO A 102 13.16 0.32 -10.17
C PRO A 102 12.68 1.10 -8.95
N GLY A 103 13.17 2.33 -8.79
CA GLY A 103 12.89 3.17 -7.63
C GLY A 103 13.84 2.97 -6.45
N GLY A 104 14.75 2.00 -6.49
CA GLY A 104 15.76 1.77 -5.45
C GLY A 104 16.72 2.93 -5.23
N ASP A 105 16.90 3.78 -6.25
CA ASP A 105 17.70 5.01 -6.23
C ASP A 105 17.02 6.17 -5.49
N THR A 106 15.73 6.03 -5.14
CA THR A 106 14.95 7.08 -4.46
C THR A 106 15.07 7.07 -2.93
N TRP A 107 15.85 6.15 -2.37
CA TRP A 107 16.01 5.94 -0.93
C TRP A 107 17.28 6.61 -0.36
N GLY A 108 17.74 7.70 -0.96
CA GLY A 108 18.85 8.50 -0.40
C GLY A 108 20.18 7.77 -0.21
N GLY A 109 20.36 6.61 -0.86
CA GLY A 109 21.56 5.78 -0.75
C GLY A 109 21.70 5.00 0.57
N ILE A 110 20.63 4.89 1.38
CA ILE A 110 20.66 4.03 2.57
C ILE A 110 20.65 2.55 2.17
N GLU A 111 21.25 1.72 3.02
CA GLU A 111 21.25 0.26 2.86
C GLU A 111 19.81 -0.28 2.94
N ASP A 112 19.52 -1.35 2.20
CA ASP A 112 18.17 -1.95 2.12
C ASP A 112 17.62 -2.31 3.51
N LEU A 113 18.47 -2.79 4.43
CA LEU A 113 18.13 -3.08 5.83
C LEU A 113 17.47 -1.91 6.58
N PHE A 114 17.76 -0.66 6.19
CA PHE A 114 17.23 0.55 6.83
C PHE A 114 16.04 1.16 6.08
N ARG A 115 15.50 0.47 5.08
CA ARG A 115 14.26 0.84 4.40
C ARG A 115 13.09 0.18 5.14
N ALA A 116 12.01 0.91 5.34
CA ALA A 116 10.85 0.42 6.09
C ALA A 116 9.59 1.23 5.78
N GLY A 117 8.43 0.70 6.16
CA GLY A 117 7.10 1.27 5.92
C GLY A 117 6.37 0.56 4.79
N GLY A 118 5.68 1.32 3.94
CA GLY A 118 5.06 0.78 2.72
C GLY A 118 3.94 -0.22 2.95
N GLU A 119 3.35 -0.25 4.16
CA GLU A 119 2.26 -1.17 4.47
C GLU A 119 1.04 -0.99 3.57
N THR A 120 0.31 -2.08 3.36
CA THR A 120 -0.91 -2.14 2.53
C THR A 120 -2.07 -2.62 3.39
N TRP A 121 -2.33 -1.88 4.47
CA TRP A 121 -3.26 -2.29 5.52
C TRP A 121 -4.75 -2.12 5.16
N ILE A 122 -5.07 -1.60 3.98
CA ILE A 122 -6.40 -1.62 3.36
C ILE A 122 -6.36 -2.51 2.12
N THR A 123 -7.41 -3.32 1.93
CA THR A 123 -7.56 -4.20 0.77
C THR A 123 -7.60 -3.40 -0.53
N GLY A 124 -6.86 -3.86 -1.54
CA GLY A 124 -6.89 -3.29 -2.88
C GLY A 124 -8.19 -3.55 -3.63
N THR A 125 -8.27 -2.99 -4.84
CA THR A 125 -9.39 -3.17 -5.78
C THR A 125 -8.90 -3.87 -7.04
N TYR A 126 -9.79 -4.44 -7.85
CA TYR A 126 -9.45 -5.25 -9.03
C TYR A 126 -10.27 -4.82 -10.26
N ASP A 127 -9.59 -4.62 -11.40
CA ASP A 127 -10.21 -4.47 -12.72
C ASP A 127 -9.99 -5.76 -13.54
N PRO A 128 -11.05 -6.56 -13.80
CA PRO A 128 -10.93 -7.80 -14.56
C PRO A 128 -10.70 -7.62 -16.05
N GLU A 129 -10.99 -6.45 -16.62
CA GLU A 129 -10.73 -6.20 -18.05
C GLU A 129 -9.26 -5.90 -18.31
N LEU A 130 -8.60 -5.23 -17.36
CA LEU A 130 -7.18 -4.90 -17.43
C LEU A 130 -6.28 -5.95 -16.78
N ASN A 131 -6.88 -6.87 -16.00
CA ASN A 131 -6.17 -7.82 -15.15
C ASN A 131 -5.20 -7.13 -14.16
N LEU A 132 -5.62 -5.99 -13.63
CA LEU A 132 -4.83 -5.16 -12.70
C LEU A 132 -5.51 -5.08 -11.33
N THR A 133 -4.70 -5.15 -10.28
CA THR A 133 -5.12 -4.81 -8.91
C THR A 133 -4.46 -3.51 -8.48
N TYR A 134 -5.23 -2.66 -7.79
CA TYR A 134 -4.82 -1.31 -7.39
C TYR A 134 -4.76 -1.21 -5.87
N TRP A 135 -3.62 -0.78 -5.35
CA TRP A 135 -3.36 -0.71 -3.91
C TRP A 135 -2.84 0.66 -3.53
N GLY A 136 -3.28 1.15 -2.37
CA GLY A 136 -2.60 2.23 -1.68
C GLY A 136 -1.51 1.67 -0.78
N THR A 137 -0.35 2.33 -0.74
CA THR A 137 0.73 2.03 0.20
C THR A 137 0.83 3.13 1.25
N ALA A 138 1.29 2.74 2.44
CA ALA A 138 1.59 3.65 3.53
C ALA A 138 2.96 4.31 3.35
N GLN A 139 3.27 5.23 4.25
CA GLN A 139 4.49 6.04 4.27
C GLN A 139 5.75 5.24 4.59
N GLN A 140 6.90 5.89 4.43
CA GLN A 140 8.19 5.37 4.91
C GLN A 140 8.29 5.48 6.43
N LYS A 141 9.04 4.56 7.04
CA LYS A 141 9.24 4.53 8.49
C LYS A 141 10.71 4.56 8.86
N PRO A 142 11.06 5.07 10.07
CA PRO A 142 10.29 5.95 10.96
C PRO A 142 9.69 7.20 10.30
N TRP A 143 8.59 7.74 10.84
CA TRP A 143 7.77 8.75 10.15
C TRP A 143 8.55 9.99 9.68
N MET A 144 9.34 10.60 10.57
CA MET A 144 10.09 11.81 10.23
C MET A 144 11.35 11.48 9.41
N PRO A 145 11.53 12.02 8.18
CA PRO A 145 12.72 11.79 7.36
C PRO A 145 14.07 11.89 8.11
N ALA A 146 14.22 12.91 8.96
CA ALA A 146 15.47 13.17 9.68
C ALA A 146 15.82 12.08 10.70
N SER A 147 14.84 11.34 11.23
CA SER A 147 15.10 10.23 12.15
C SER A 147 15.45 8.92 11.44
N ARG A 148 15.28 8.88 10.11
CA ARG A 148 15.61 7.75 9.24
C ARG A 148 16.74 8.05 8.26
N SER A 149 17.56 9.06 8.56
CA SER A 149 18.70 9.49 7.74
C SER A 149 18.33 9.89 6.30
N LEU A 150 17.09 10.34 6.11
CA LEU A 150 16.55 10.80 4.84
C LEU A 150 16.06 12.25 4.97
N SER A 151 15.67 12.84 3.85
CA SER A 151 15.11 14.18 3.73
C SER A 151 13.80 14.14 2.94
N ILE A 152 13.13 15.29 2.85
CA ILE A 152 11.94 15.46 2.00
C ILE A 152 12.21 15.29 0.49
N ASN A 153 13.48 15.15 0.08
CA ASN A 153 13.87 14.91 -1.30
C ASN A 153 14.08 13.42 -1.62
N ASP A 154 14.09 12.56 -0.59
CA ASP A 154 14.32 11.13 -0.74
C ASP A 154 12.97 10.41 -0.83
N ALA A 155 12.43 10.40 -2.06
CA ALA A 155 11.05 10.03 -2.36
C ALA A 155 10.63 8.65 -1.79
N GLY A 156 11.52 7.66 -1.81
CA GLY A 156 11.31 6.35 -1.19
C GLY A 156 10.18 5.53 -1.80
N LEU A 157 10.37 5.07 -3.02
CA LEU A 157 9.38 4.26 -3.72
C LEU A 157 9.27 2.85 -3.12
N PHE A 158 8.08 2.26 -3.03
CA PHE A 158 6.77 2.73 -3.52
C PHE A 158 5.85 3.20 -2.40
N THR A 159 6.37 3.91 -1.40
CA THR A 159 5.56 4.40 -0.27
C THR A 159 4.60 5.51 -0.68
N ASN A 160 3.49 5.66 0.06
CA ASN A 160 2.45 6.67 -0.16
C ASN A 160 2.02 6.82 -1.63
N SER A 161 1.86 5.67 -2.29
CA SER A 161 1.61 5.55 -3.71
C SER A 161 0.30 4.83 -3.98
N THR A 162 -0.28 5.05 -5.17
CA THR A 162 -1.03 4.01 -5.85
C THR A 162 -0.06 3.14 -6.61
N VAL A 163 -0.17 1.82 -6.44
CA VAL A 163 0.49 0.85 -7.32
C VAL A 163 -0.58 0.03 -8.04
N ALA A 164 -0.42 -0.13 -9.35
CA ALA A 164 -1.22 -1.02 -10.18
C ALA A 164 -0.36 -2.23 -10.54
N VAL A 165 -0.78 -3.41 -10.07
CA VAL A 165 -0.01 -4.64 -10.17
C VAL A 165 -0.79 -5.64 -11.01
N ASN A 166 -0.11 -6.31 -11.93
CA ASN A 166 -0.70 -7.35 -12.75
C ASN A 166 -1.08 -8.57 -11.89
N VAL A 167 -2.34 -8.98 -11.96
CA VAL A 167 -2.87 -10.07 -11.13
C VAL A 167 -2.26 -11.42 -11.47
N GLU A 168 -1.80 -11.63 -12.70
CA GLU A 168 -1.24 -12.93 -13.11
C GLU A 168 0.14 -13.17 -12.48
N ASN A 169 1.04 -12.19 -12.55
CA ASN A 169 2.46 -12.39 -12.26
C ASN A 169 3.04 -11.45 -11.20
N GLY A 170 2.29 -10.47 -10.69
CA GLY A 170 2.76 -9.52 -9.69
C GLY A 170 3.66 -8.41 -10.24
N GLU A 171 3.80 -8.29 -11.56
CA GLU A 171 4.58 -7.21 -12.17
C GLU A 171 3.88 -5.86 -11.98
N LEU A 172 4.66 -4.83 -11.68
CA LEU A 172 4.18 -3.45 -11.62
C LEU A 172 3.85 -2.96 -13.03
N ASP A 173 2.60 -2.55 -13.25
CA ASP A 173 2.16 -1.96 -14.52
C ASP A 173 2.45 -0.44 -14.51
N TRP A 174 1.94 0.24 -13.47
CA TRP A 174 2.22 1.65 -13.23
C TRP A 174 2.14 1.97 -11.73
N TYR A 175 2.72 3.10 -11.35
CA TYR A 175 2.52 3.68 -10.02
C TYR A 175 2.36 5.21 -10.12
N PHE A 176 1.70 5.78 -9.13
CA PHE A 176 1.71 7.22 -8.88
C PHE A 176 1.99 7.44 -7.40
N GLN A 177 3.10 8.12 -7.08
CA GLN A 177 3.43 8.47 -5.71
C GLN A 177 2.78 9.80 -5.35
N HIS A 178 1.74 9.75 -4.51
CA HIS A 178 0.95 10.93 -4.13
C HIS A 178 1.76 11.88 -3.26
N VAL A 179 2.53 11.32 -2.32
CA VAL A 179 3.30 12.10 -1.36
C VAL A 179 4.70 11.49 -1.21
N PRO A 180 5.68 11.94 -1.99
CA PRO A 180 7.08 11.55 -1.85
C PRO A 180 7.63 11.94 -0.47
N ALA A 181 8.48 11.09 0.09
CA ALA A 181 9.19 11.36 1.34
C ALA A 181 8.25 11.72 2.53
N GLU A 182 7.09 11.06 2.64
CA GLU A 182 6.06 11.44 3.60
C GLU A 182 6.59 11.49 5.05
N ALA A 183 6.23 12.56 5.77
CA ALA A 183 6.90 12.97 7.00
C ALA A 183 6.03 12.96 8.28
N LEU A 184 4.75 12.66 8.17
CA LEU A 184 3.71 13.01 9.14
C LEU A 184 2.78 11.84 9.51
N ASP A 185 3.04 10.61 9.03
CA ASP A 185 2.13 9.45 9.19
C ASP A 185 0.77 9.69 8.50
N LEU A 186 0.76 10.46 7.42
CA LEU A 186 -0.43 10.74 6.62
C LEU A 186 -0.53 9.79 5.41
N ASP A 187 -0.88 8.53 5.71
CA ASP A 187 -0.91 7.44 4.73
C ASP A 187 -1.89 7.69 3.58
N GLU A 188 -1.51 7.24 2.39
CA GLU A 188 -2.35 7.17 1.19
C GLU A 188 -2.88 5.75 0.95
N VAL A 189 -2.91 4.90 1.98
CA VAL A 189 -3.19 3.46 1.86
C VAL A 189 -4.64 3.10 1.48
N PHE A 190 -5.56 4.06 1.54
CA PHE A 190 -7.01 3.86 1.45
C PHE A 190 -7.49 3.40 0.05
N GLU A 191 -8.79 3.17 -0.05
CA GLU A 191 -9.46 2.51 -1.17
C GLU A 191 -9.18 3.19 -2.52
N ARG A 192 -9.05 2.37 -3.57
CA ARG A 192 -8.89 2.79 -4.96
C ARG A 192 -10.19 2.54 -5.72
N VAL A 193 -11.03 3.56 -5.81
CA VAL A 193 -12.38 3.46 -6.38
C VAL A 193 -12.33 3.57 -7.90
N LEU A 194 -12.68 2.49 -8.59
CA LEU A 194 -12.72 2.44 -10.06
C LEU A 194 -14.05 2.98 -10.58
N ILE A 195 -14.00 3.91 -11.54
CA ILE A 195 -15.18 4.56 -12.12
C ILE A 195 -15.06 4.60 -13.64
N ASP A 196 -16.10 4.15 -14.33
CA ASP A 196 -16.29 4.39 -15.76
C ASP A 196 -17.18 5.61 -15.98
N ARG A 197 -16.72 6.56 -16.80
CA ARG A 197 -17.49 7.75 -17.16
C ARG A 197 -17.37 8.04 -18.65
N GLY A 198 -18.30 7.51 -19.43
CA GLY A 198 -18.19 7.57 -20.90
C GLY A 198 -16.99 6.71 -21.33
N ASP A 199 -16.05 7.33 -22.05
CA ASP A 199 -14.80 6.66 -22.44
C ASP A 199 -13.70 6.76 -21.36
N ASP A 200 -13.90 7.60 -20.33
CA ASP A 200 -12.92 7.76 -19.25
C ASP A 200 -12.90 6.51 -18.36
N ARG A 201 -11.70 5.96 -18.15
CA ARG A 201 -11.44 4.88 -17.20
C ARG A 201 -10.67 5.42 -16.00
N LEU A 202 -11.35 5.64 -14.89
CA LEU A 202 -10.81 6.43 -13.78
C LEU A 202 -10.55 5.58 -12.53
N VAL A 203 -9.54 5.98 -11.76
CA VAL A 203 -9.35 5.56 -10.37
C VAL A 203 -9.27 6.79 -9.47
N PHE A 204 -10.11 6.78 -8.43
CA PHE A 204 -10.15 7.81 -7.40
C PHE A 204 -9.62 7.27 -6.08
N SER A 205 -9.02 8.15 -5.30
CA SER A 205 -8.48 7.80 -4.00
C SER A 205 -8.31 9.00 -3.09
N ILE A 206 -8.34 8.76 -1.78
CA ILE A 206 -8.18 9.80 -0.78
C ILE A 206 -7.44 9.26 0.43
N GLY A 207 -6.35 9.92 0.82
CA GLY A 207 -5.55 9.57 2.01
C GLY A 207 -5.86 10.42 3.23
N LYS A 208 -5.02 10.28 4.27
CA LYS A 208 -5.15 11.06 5.52
C LYS A 208 -4.97 12.57 5.30
N HIS A 209 -4.34 13.00 4.19
CA HIS A 209 -4.23 14.42 3.81
C HIS A 209 -5.57 15.06 3.38
N GLY A 210 -6.60 14.25 3.12
CA GLY A 210 -7.90 14.77 2.67
C GLY A 210 -7.90 15.32 1.25
N ILE A 211 -6.96 14.89 0.42
CA ILE A 211 -6.87 15.23 -1.00
C ILE A 211 -7.49 14.09 -1.80
N LEU A 212 -8.54 14.38 -2.56
CA LEU A 212 -9.11 13.45 -3.51
C LEU A 212 -8.31 13.51 -4.80
N TRP A 213 -7.63 12.41 -5.12
CA TRP A 213 -6.85 12.25 -6.33
C TRP A 213 -7.65 11.56 -7.42
N LYS A 214 -7.46 11.99 -8.67
CA LYS A 214 -8.07 11.41 -9.87
C LYS A 214 -6.97 11.04 -10.86
N HIS A 215 -6.93 9.76 -11.25
CA HIS A 215 -6.01 9.23 -12.25
C HIS A 215 -6.76 8.49 -13.35
N ASP A 216 -6.14 8.36 -14.51
CA ASP A 216 -6.50 7.34 -15.49
C ASP A 216 -6.05 5.98 -14.92
N ARG A 217 -6.96 5.01 -14.83
CA ARG A 217 -6.64 3.72 -14.20
C ARG A 217 -5.88 2.76 -15.13
N VAL A 218 -5.80 3.07 -16.42
CA VAL A 218 -5.06 2.28 -17.41
C VAL A 218 -3.59 2.69 -17.39
N SER A 219 -3.29 3.99 -17.43
CA SER A 219 -1.92 4.50 -17.54
C SER A 219 -1.31 4.95 -16.22
N GLY A 220 -2.13 5.21 -15.19
CA GLY A 220 -1.69 5.88 -13.97
C GLY A 220 -1.49 7.39 -14.11
N GLU A 221 -1.81 7.97 -15.27
CA GLU A 221 -1.67 9.40 -15.53
C GLU A 221 -2.50 10.21 -14.53
N PHE A 222 -1.86 11.18 -13.89
CA PHE A 222 -2.53 12.16 -13.04
C PHE A 222 -3.44 13.05 -13.89
N ILE A 223 -4.70 13.18 -13.47
CA ILE A 223 -5.69 14.00 -14.17
C ILE A 223 -6.03 15.26 -13.38
N SER A 224 -6.26 15.13 -12.07
CA SER A 224 -6.67 16.24 -11.21
C SER A 224 -6.58 15.84 -9.73
N HIS A 225 -6.54 16.84 -8.86
CA HIS A 225 -6.77 16.69 -7.42
C HIS A 225 -7.88 17.64 -6.95
N GLN A 226 -8.44 17.36 -5.77
CA GLN A 226 -9.34 18.26 -5.05
C GLN A 226 -9.13 18.12 -3.55
N GLU A 227 -8.77 19.21 -2.87
CA GLU A 227 -8.78 19.26 -1.41
C GLU A 227 -10.24 19.17 -0.92
N THR A 228 -10.53 18.17 -0.10
CA THR A 228 -11.89 17.89 0.42
C THR A 228 -12.10 18.47 1.82
N ILE A 229 -10.99 18.71 2.52
CA ILE A 229 -10.90 19.39 3.81
C ILE A 229 -9.72 20.36 3.75
N PHE A 230 -9.68 21.31 4.68
CA PHE A 230 -8.50 22.14 4.85
C PHE A 230 -7.33 21.28 5.31
N GLN A 231 -6.21 21.33 4.57
CA GLN A 231 -4.92 20.81 4.99
C GLN A 231 -3.89 21.94 4.98
N ASN A 232 -2.85 21.84 5.81
CA ASN A 232 -1.76 22.82 5.84
C ASN A 232 -0.36 22.19 5.72
N ALA A 233 -0.30 20.93 5.29
CA ALA A 233 0.93 20.18 5.06
C ALA A 233 1.63 20.69 3.79
N PHE A 234 0.86 20.97 2.73
CA PHE A 234 1.39 21.43 1.46
C PHE A 234 1.13 22.92 1.24
N SER A 235 2.16 23.62 0.78
CA SER A 235 2.08 25.01 0.34
C SER A 235 1.65 25.14 -1.12
N ASN A 236 1.83 24.08 -1.91
CA ASN A 236 1.42 24.00 -3.30
C ASN A 236 1.18 22.53 -3.69
N ILE A 237 0.21 22.31 -4.57
CA ILE A 237 0.04 21.07 -5.31
C ILE A 237 -0.01 21.48 -6.78
N ASP A 238 0.93 21.01 -7.58
CA ASP A 238 1.01 21.35 -8.98
C ASP A 238 -0.22 20.78 -9.73
N PRO A 239 -1.02 21.63 -10.42
CA PRO A 239 -2.28 21.20 -11.01
C PRO A 239 -2.11 20.36 -12.28
N GLU A 240 -0.92 20.31 -12.88
CA GLU A 240 -0.63 19.56 -14.10
C GLU A 240 0.00 18.20 -13.79
N THR A 241 0.79 18.13 -12.72
CA THR A 241 1.57 16.93 -12.38
C THR A 241 1.12 16.24 -11.10
N GLY A 242 0.36 16.93 -10.25
CA GLY A 242 0.00 16.46 -8.91
C GLY A 242 1.13 16.54 -7.89
N ALA A 243 2.31 17.06 -8.27
CA ALA A 243 3.46 17.15 -7.40
C ALA A 243 3.19 18.07 -6.20
N VAL A 244 3.40 17.54 -4.99
CA VAL A 244 3.18 18.27 -3.74
C VAL A 244 4.45 19.02 -3.31
N THR A 245 4.28 20.20 -2.73
CA THR A 245 5.37 20.96 -2.09
C THR A 245 5.03 21.19 -0.63
N TYR A 246 5.74 20.49 0.26
CA TYR A 246 5.61 20.68 1.70
C TYR A 246 5.77 22.14 2.12
N ARG A 247 5.13 22.53 3.23
CA ARG A 247 5.41 23.81 3.88
C ARG A 247 6.87 23.86 4.36
N GLN A 248 7.50 25.03 4.32
CA GLN A 248 8.94 25.17 4.50
C GLN A 248 9.45 24.67 5.87
N ASP A 249 8.65 24.82 6.92
CA ASP A 249 8.96 24.33 8.27
C ASP A 249 8.92 22.80 8.35
N ILE A 250 8.03 22.14 7.61
CA ILE A 250 8.02 20.67 7.48
C ILE A 250 9.25 20.20 6.70
N GLN A 251 9.61 20.89 5.61
CA GLN A 251 10.80 20.55 4.83
C GLN A 251 12.09 20.62 5.66
N ASN A 252 12.17 21.59 6.57
CA ASN A 252 13.35 21.86 7.37
C ASN A 252 13.33 21.19 8.75
N ALA A 253 12.29 20.40 9.04
CA ALA A 253 12.06 19.82 10.35
C ALA A 253 13.30 19.07 10.88
N GLN A 254 13.69 19.33 12.13
CA GLN A 254 14.76 18.61 12.80
C GLN A 254 14.25 17.75 13.96
N ILE A 255 15.10 16.82 14.40
CA ILE A 255 14.83 16.03 15.61
C ILE A 255 14.73 16.98 16.82
N ASN A 256 13.71 16.78 17.65
CA ASN A 256 13.36 17.62 18.81
C ASN A 256 12.72 18.98 18.47
N GLU A 257 12.29 19.22 17.24
CA GLU A 257 11.48 20.38 16.88
C GLU A 257 10.00 20.02 16.78
N TRP A 258 9.13 20.99 17.08
CA TRP A 258 7.68 20.83 16.99
C TRP A 258 7.15 21.51 15.73
N ILE A 259 6.25 20.81 15.03
CA ILE A 259 5.53 21.36 13.89
C ILE A 259 4.04 21.17 14.12
N SER A 260 3.27 22.18 13.76
CA SER A 260 1.81 22.09 13.74
C SER A 260 1.35 21.73 12.33
N VAL A 261 0.66 20.60 12.23
CA VAL A 261 -0.03 20.17 11.01
C VAL A 261 -1.48 19.87 11.36
N CYS A 262 -2.37 20.22 10.43
CA CYS A 262 -3.78 19.84 10.42
C CYS A 262 -4.04 18.92 9.24
#